data_AF-A0A0S3TWM1-F1
#
_entry.id   AF-A0A0S3TWM1-F1
#
_cell.length_a   1.000
_cell.length_b   1.000
_cell.length_c   1.000
_cell.angle_alpha   90.00
_cell.angle_beta   90.00
_cell.angle_gamma   90.00
#
_symmetry.space_group_name_H-M   'P 1'
#
loop_
_entity.id
_entity.type
_entity.pdbx_description
1 polymer ?
#
loop_
_entity_poly.entity_id
_entity_poly.type
_entity_poly.pdbx_seq_one_letter_code
_entity_poly.pdbx_strand_id
1 'polypeptide(L)'
;MYSENKSVNCGRVTENCTQIILVYSKGQKGKVGIEARGSGIRFNLPRSWFPERKDQIRFALGLPNTEENWTLAELIASDMNRDFAKGRLPESIEGIKAKYLPKSHLTVVETIVPKNQVSLTELCRQYFEYRKPGKSPKTIHTVYDAALRILEKCPTDGLEDPLKFRMELMQVTTEDSVRRTLMQISAACKWGMKHKLCSENPFDGMYKEFEISKSPPPVAFSVEERDRIIAAFKDHKGNWNGRTLRFKEVENWHEPIKMTPYNCRDTFITLQAEQGIGTDVIARWVGNSAAIIEKKYLDKKKLDHLKPRDI
;
A
#
# COMPACT_ATOMS: atom_id res chain seq x y z
N MET A 1 -29.33 -61.19 29.64
CA MET A 1 -28.26 -60.19 29.46
C MET A 1 -28.35 -59.74 28.01
N TYR A 2 -28.93 -58.56 27.74
CA TYR A 2 -28.22 -57.34 27.28
C TYR A 2 -27.28 -57.64 26.09
N SER A 3 -27.30 -57.00 24.92
CA SER A 3 -27.82 -55.68 24.51
C SER A 3 -27.78 -55.54 22.97
N GLU A 4 -28.52 -54.55 22.46
CA GLU A 4 -28.67 -54.08 21.08
C GLU A 4 -27.38 -53.51 20.43
N ASN A 5 -27.30 -53.50 19.08
CA ASN A 5 -27.29 -52.24 18.27
C ASN A 5 -27.20 -52.41 16.73
N LYS A 6 -28.29 -51.96 16.08
CA LYS A 6 -28.56 -51.24 14.81
C LYS A 6 -27.51 -50.90 13.72
N SER A 7 -28.05 -50.92 12.48
CA SER A 7 -27.92 -49.96 11.33
C SER A 7 -26.80 -50.21 10.29
N VAL A 8 -26.90 -49.92 8.97
CA VAL A 8 -27.78 -49.07 8.12
C VAL A 8 -27.89 -49.69 6.70
N ASN A 9 -29.03 -49.48 6.05
CA ASN A 9 -29.41 -49.84 4.68
C ASN A 9 -29.00 -48.74 3.68
N CYS A 10 -28.43 -49.07 2.51
CA CYS A 10 -28.12 -48.09 1.44
C CYS A 10 -28.83 -48.48 0.14
N GLY A 11 -29.95 -47.79 -0.13
CA GLY A 11 -30.71 -47.89 -1.37
C GLY A 11 -30.20 -46.93 -2.45
N ARG A 12 -30.03 -47.44 -3.67
CA ARG A 12 -29.84 -46.64 -4.90
C ARG A 12 -31.19 -46.05 -5.32
N VAL A 13 -31.23 -44.73 -5.49
CA VAL A 13 -32.31 -44.05 -6.21
C VAL A 13 -31.72 -43.50 -7.51
N THR A 14 -32.24 -43.97 -8.64
CA THR A 14 -32.00 -43.41 -9.98
C THR A 14 -33.09 -42.36 -10.24
N GLU A 15 -32.72 -41.08 -10.26
CA GLU A 15 -33.65 -40.01 -10.62
C GLU A 15 -33.64 -39.79 -12.13
N ASN A 16 -34.78 -40.09 -12.75
CA ASN A 16 -35.12 -39.74 -14.13
C ASN A 16 -35.38 -38.23 -14.22
N CYS A 17 -34.57 -37.52 -15.01
CA CYS A 17 -34.74 -36.10 -15.27
C CYS A 17 -35.78 -35.90 -16.39
N THR A 18 -37.04 -35.69 -16.01
CA THR A 18 -38.15 -35.42 -16.92
C THR A 18 -38.14 -33.94 -17.33
N GLN A 19 -37.70 -33.62 -18.55
CA GLN A 19 -37.84 -32.27 -19.12
C GLN A 19 -39.31 -32.02 -19.49
N ILE A 20 -39.96 -31.11 -18.77
CA ILE A 20 -41.31 -30.61 -19.09
C ILE A 20 -41.19 -29.65 -20.28
N ILE A 21 -41.66 -30.07 -21.46
CA ILE A 21 -41.78 -29.20 -22.64
C ILE A 21 -43.14 -28.49 -22.56
N LEU A 22 -43.13 -27.20 -22.25
CA LEU A 22 -44.32 -26.35 -22.32
C LEU A 22 -44.66 -26.07 -23.80
N VAL A 23 -45.88 -26.40 -24.21
CA VAL A 23 -46.40 -26.18 -25.58
C VAL A 23 -47.26 -24.91 -25.60
N TYR A 24 -46.76 -23.84 -26.22
CA TYR A 24 -47.46 -22.56 -26.35
C TYR A 24 -47.99 -22.31 -27.77
N SER A 25 -49.04 -21.48 -27.86
CA SER A 25 -49.96 -21.32 -29.00
C SER A 25 -49.35 -20.70 -30.28
N LYS A 26 -49.99 -20.94 -31.43
CA LYS A 26 -49.59 -20.41 -32.74
C LYS A 26 -49.70 -18.87 -32.78
N GLY A 27 -48.61 -18.19 -33.15
CA GLY A 27 -48.54 -16.72 -33.22
C GLY A 27 -49.50 -16.07 -34.23
N GLN A 28 -49.87 -14.81 -33.96
CA GLN A 28 -50.75 -14.00 -34.82
C GLN A 28 -50.03 -13.55 -36.11
N LYS A 29 -50.72 -13.63 -37.26
CA LYS A 29 -50.18 -13.22 -38.57
C LYS A 29 -49.76 -11.74 -38.53
N GLY A 30 -48.52 -11.45 -38.91
CA GLY A 30 -47.99 -10.08 -38.99
C GLY A 30 -47.35 -9.53 -37.70
N LYS A 31 -47.33 -10.30 -36.60
CA LYS A 31 -46.64 -9.96 -35.35
C LYS A 31 -45.45 -10.87 -35.09
N VAL A 32 -44.47 -10.40 -34.30
CA VAL A 32 -43.37 -11.24 -33.81
C VAL A 32 -43.92 -12.45 -33.08
N GLY A 33 -43.56 -13.64 -33.54
CA GLY A 33 -43.90 -14.90 -32.89
C GLY A 33 -42.79 -15.36 -31.94
N ILE A 34 -43.18 -16.08 -30.88
CA ILE A 34 -42.27 -16.71 -29.93
C ILE A 34 -42.44 -18.22 -30.08
N GLU A 35 -41.34 -18.96 -30.11
CA GLU A 35 -41.34 -20.41 -30.28
C GLU A 35 -40.32 -21.04 -29.34
N ALA A 36 -40.69 -22.14 -28.69
CA ALA A 36 -39.75 -22.97 -27.93
C ALA A 36 -39.00 -23.91 -28.90
N ARG A 37 -37.67 -23.95 -28.82
CA ARG A 37 -36.83 -24.86 -29.59
C ARG A 37 -35.85 -25.58 -28.66
N GLY A 38 -36.17 -26.83 -28.31
CA GLY A 38 -35.42 -27.58 -27.31
C GLY A 38 -35.54 -26.90 -25.94
N SER A 39 -34.40 -26.61 -25.31
CA SER A 39 -34.36 -25.94 -24.01
C SER A 39 -34.45 -24.41 -24.08
N GLY A 40 -34.50 -23.78 -25.26
CA GLY A 40 -34.41 -22.34 -25.41
C GLY A 40 -35.58 -21.67 -26.12
N ILE A 41 -35.71 -20.36 -25.93
CA ILE A 41 -36.72 -19.50 -26.57
C ILE A 41 -36.13 -18.80 -27.81
N ARG A 42 -36.91 -18.70 -28.89
CA ARG A 42 -36.54 -17.96 -30.11
C ARG A 42 -37.67 -17.05 -30.58
N PHE A 43 -37.27 -15.95 -31.23
CA PHE A 43 -38.17 -15.06 -31.94
C PHE A 43 -38.25 -15.42 -33.42
N ASN A 44 -39.45 -15.23 -33.97
CA ASN A 44 -39.81 -15.42 -35.36
C ASN A 44 -40.35 -14.10 -35.90
N LEU A 45 -39.58 -13.38 -36.69
CA LEU A 45 -40.04 -12.12 -37.26
C LEU A 45 -41.02 -12.37 -38.43
N PRO A 46 -42.01 -11.49 -38.65
CA PRO A 46 -42.89 -11.55 -39.82
C PRO A 46 -42.11 -11.34 -41.13
N ARG A 47 -42.43 -12.13 -42.16
CA ARG A 47 -41.83 -11.94 -43.51
C ARG A 47 -42.16 -10.57 -44.12
N SER A 48 -43.29 -9.99 -43.75
CA SER A 48 -43.73 -8.67 -44.22
C SER A 48 -42.83 -7.52 -43.76
N TRP A 49 -42.03 -7.71 -42.71
CA TRP A 49 -41.09 -6.68 -42.24
C TRP A 49 -39.86 -6.57 -43.14
N PHE A 50 -39.55 -7.62 -43.90
CA PHE A 50 -38.36 -7.72 -44.76
C PHE A 50 -38.74 -8.32 -46.11
N PRO A 51 -39.45 -7.55 -46.98
CA PRO A 51 -39.96 -8.07 -48.25
C PRO A 51 -38.86 -8.49 -49.24
N GLU A 52 -37.65 -7.97 -49.07
CA GLU A 52 -36.48 -8.33 -49.88
C GLU A 52 -35.97 -9.77 -49.63
N ARG A 53 -36.36 -10.38 -48.50
CA ARG A 53 -35.94 -11.72 -48.11
C ARG A 53 -37.04 -12.75 -48.33
N LYS A 54 -36.65 -13.89 -48.93
CA LYS A 54 -37.55 -15.05 -49.12
C LYS A 54 -37.66 -15.91 -47.86
N ASP A 55 -36.67 -15.86 -46.98
CA ASP A 55 -36.59 -16.61 -45.73
C ASP A 55 -37.22 -15.85 -44.55
N GLN A 56 -37.74 -16.61 -43.58
CA GLN A 56 -38.24 -16.03 -42.34
C GLN A 56 -37.07 -15.85 -41.35
N ILE A 57 -36.84 -14.61 -40.90
CA ILE A 57 -35.79 -14.31 -39.92
C ILE A 57 -36.17 -14.86 -38.55
N ARG A 58 -35.25 -15.64 -37.99
CA ARG A 58 -35.40 -16.34 -36.71
C ARG A 58 -34.11 -16.20 -35.93
N PHE A 59 -34.19 -15.86 -34.65
CA PHE A 59 -33.02 -15.81 -33.78
C PHE A 59 -33.38 -16.21 -32.35
N ALA A 60 -32.42 -16.86 -31.68
CA ALA A 60 -32.58 -17.29 -30.29
C ALA A 60 -32.47 -16.09 -29.34
N LEU A 61 -33.29 -16.08 -28.29
CA LEU A 61 -33.20 -15.11 -27.20
C LEU A 61 -32.01 -15.42 -26.26
N GLY A 62 -31.52 -16.66 -26.26
CA GLY A 62 -30.43 -17.10 -25.39
C GLY A 62 -30.87 -17.43 -23.96
N LEU A 63 -32.18 -17.43 -23.69
CA LEU A 63 -32.75 -17.76 -22.39
C LEU A 63 -33.42 -19.15 -22.41
N PRO A 64 -33.37 -19.89 -21.28
CA PRO A 64 -34.04 -21.18 -21.16
C PRO A 64 -35.57 -21.03 -21.20
N ASN A 65 -36.26 -22.07 -21.66
CA ASN A 65 -37.72 -22.12 -21.74
C ASN A 65 -38.35 -22.30 -20.34
N THR A 66 -38.42 -21.22 -19.58
CA THR A 66 -39.10 -21.10 -18.29
C THR A 66 -40.26 -20.11 -18.39
N GLU A 67 -41.23 -20.18 -17.49
CA GLU A 67 -42.40 -19.28 -17.47
C GLU A 67 -41.98 -17.79 -17.37
N GLU A 68 -41.02 -17.46 -16.51
CA GLU A 68 -40.48 -16.10 -16.35
C GLU A 68 -39.83 -15.58 -17.63
N ASN A 69 -39.02 -16.40 -18.29
CA ASN A 69 -38.35 -16.03 -19.53
C ASN A 69 -39.34 -15.93 -20.71
N TRP A 70 -40.45 -16.65 -20.63
CA TRP A 70 -41.53 -16.54 -21.60
C TRP A 70 -42.26 -15.20 -21.46
N THR A 71 -42.59 -14.77 -20.24
CA THR A 71 -43.15 -13.44 -19.98
C THR A 71 -42.20 -12.33 -20.45
N LEU A 72 -40.90 -12.47 -20.22
CA LEU A 72 -39.91 -11.53 -20.73
C LEU A 72 -39.85 -11.53 -22.27
N ALA A 73 -39.92 -12.71 -22.90
CA ALA A 73 -39.96 -12.82 -24.35
C ALA A 73 -41.21 -12.15 -24.95
N GLU A 74 -42.38 -12.28 -24.30
CA GLU A 74 -43.62 -11.61 -24.69
C GLU A 74 -43.51 -10.09 -24.61
N LEU A 75 -42.91 -9.57 -23.53
CA LEU A 75 -42.65 -8.15 -23.37
C LEU A 75 -41.75 -7.61 -24.49
N ILE A 76 -40.63 -8.30 -24.76
CA ILE A 76 -39.69 -7.93 -25.82
C ILE A 76 -40.36 -8.00 -27.21
N ALA A 77 -41.16 -9.03 -27.48
CA ALA A 77 -41.89 -9.15 -28.74
C ALA A 77 -42.91 -8.00 -28.91
N SER A 78 -43.58 -7.60 -27.83
CA SER A 78 -44.48 -6.44 -27.84
C SER A 78 -43.73 -5.14 -28.18
N ASP A 79 -42.56 -4.93 -27.58
CA ASP A 79 -41.71 -3.78 -27.87
C ASP A 79 -41.21 -3.75 -29.32
N MET A 80 -40.82 -4.90 -29.88
CA MET A 80 -40.46 -5.02 -31.30
C MET A 80 -41.63 -4.63 -32.21
N ASN A 81 -42.84 -5.13 -31.93
CA ASN A 81 -44.04 -4.79 -32.69
C ASN A 81 -44.35 -3.28 -32.61
N ARG A 82 -44.18 -2.67 -31.43
CA ARG A 82 -44.37 -1.24 -31.20
C ARG A 82 -43.36 -0.39 -31.98
N ASP A 83 -42.10 -0.80 -32.00
CA ASP A 83 -41.05 -0.06 -32.70
C ASP A 83 -41.16 -0.21 -34.22
N PHE A 84 -41.61 -1.36 -34.72
CA PHE A 84 -41.97 -1.52 -36.13
C PHE A 84 -43.12 -0.58 -36.52
N ALA A 85 -44.20 -0.54 -35.73
CA ALA A 85 -45.33 0.36 -36.00
C ALA A 85 -44.95 1.86 -35.99
N LYS A 86 -43.91 2.22 -35.23
CA LYS A 86 -43.38 3.60 -35.14
C LYS A 86 -42.27 3.91 -36.15
N GLY A 87 -41.88 2.96 -37.02
CA GLY A 87 -40.75 3.13 -37.94
C GLY A 87 -39.39 3.28 -37.25
N ARG A 88 -39.25 2.76 -36.01
CA ARG A 88 -38.02 2.82 -35.19
C ARG A 88 -37.33 1.47 -35.05
N LEU A 89 -37.74 0.49 -35.85
CA LEU A 89 -37.06 -0.80 -35.90
C LEU A 89 -35.73 -0.61 -36.64
N PRO A 90 -34.60 -1.10 -36.10
CA PRO A 90 -33.33 -1.07 -36.82
C PRO A 90 -33.44 -1.77 -38.18
N GLU A 91 -32.81 -1.19 -39.21
CA GLU A 91 -32.88 -1.68 -40.59
C GLU A 91 -32.13 -3.01 -40.79
N SER A 92 -31.14 -3.31 -39.93
CA SER A 92 -30.35 -4.55 -39.98
C SER A 92 -30.78 -5.57 -38.92
N ILE A 93 -30.60 -6.85 -39.23
CA ILE A 93 -30.86 -7.98 -38.30
C ILE A 93 -29.94 -7.87 -37.08
N GLU A 94 -28.69 -7.46 -37.29
CA GLU A 94 -27.69 -7.23 -36.24
C GLU A 94 -28.13 -6.09 -35.32
N GLY A 95 -28.71 -5.01 -35.86
CA GLY A 95 -29.25 -3.90 -35.09
C GLY A 95 -30.44 -4.32 -34.22
N ILE A 96 -31.33 -5.16 -34.77
CA ILE A 96 -32.46 -5.73 -34.01
C ILE A 96 -31.93 -6.61 -32.87
N LYS A 97 -30.97 -7.49 -33.15
CA LYS A 97 -30.35 -8.33 -32.12
C LYS A 97 -29.68 -7.47 -31.04
N ALA A 98 -28.87 -6.49 -31.40
CA ALA A 98 -28.15 -5.64 -30.46
C ALA A 98 -29.06 -4.80 -29.54
N LYS A 99 -30.27 -4.47 -30.01
CA LYS A 99 -31.25 -3.68 -29.25
C LYS A 99 -32.09 -4.53 -28.30
N TYR A 100 -32.53 -5.72 -28.72
CA TYR A 100 -33.52 -6.50 -27.98
C TYR A 100 -33.01 -7.80 -27.36
N LEU A 101 -31.86 -8.32 -27.78
CA LEU A 101 -31.25 -9.42 -27.03
C LEU A 101 -30.62 -8.85 -25.76
N PRO A 102 -30.75 -9.55 -24.62
CA PRO A 102 -29.90 -9.26 -23.48
C PRO A 102 -28.47 -9.36 -24.00
N LYS A 103 -27.74 -8.24 -23.94
CA LYS A 103 -26.32 -8.25 -24.22
C LYS A 103 -25.75 -9.25 -23.24
N SER A 104 -25.29 -10.40 -23.73
CA SER A 104 -24.35 -11.20 -22.99
C SER A 104 -23.10 -10.32 -22.88
N HIS A 105 -23.12 -9.41 -21.92
CA HIS A 105 -21.93 -9.13 -21.17
C HIS A 105 -21.56 -10.48 -20.54
N LEU A 106 -20.95 -11.35 -21.34
CA LEU A 106 -19.63 -11.83 -21.01
C LEU A 106 -18.79 -10.56 -20.79
N THR A 107 -19.06 -9.87 -19.67
CA THR A 107 -18.00 -9.50 -18.78
C THR A 107 -17.26 -10.82 -18.69
N VAL A 108 -16.18 -10.94 -19.46
CA VAL A 108 -14.99 -11.52 -18.90
C VAL A 108 -14.95 -10.86 -17.54
N VAL A 109 -15.50 -11.54 -16.52
CA VAL A 109 -14.95 -11.46 -15.20
C VAL A 109 -13.52 -11.77 -15.55
N GLU A 110 -12.73 -10.72 -15.78
CA GLU A 110 -11.30 -10.81 -15.64
C GLU A 110 -11.24 -11.59 -14.36
N THR A 111 -10.79 -12.84 -14.50
CA THR A 111 -10.54 -13.65 -13.34
C THR A 111 -9.85 -12.66 -12.44
N ILE A 112 -10.45 -12.41 -11.27
CA ILE A 112 -9.72 -11.78 -10.21
C ILE A 112 -8.67 -12.86 -9.96
N VAL A 113 -7.60 -12.84 -10.77
CA VAL A 113 -6.28 -13.25 -10.37
C VAL A 113 -6.22 -12.48 -9.07
N PRO A 114 -6.25 -13.17 -7.92
CA PRO A 114 -6.00 -12.45 -6.69
C PRO A 114 -4.68 -11.77 -7.00
N LYS A 115 -4.70 -10.45 -7.19
CA LYS A 115 -3.47 -9.68 -7.18
C LYS A 115 -2.89 -10.18 -5.88
N ASN A 116 -1.77 -10.88 -5.96
CA ASN A 116 -1.07 -11.43 -4.82
C ASN A 116 -0.46 -10.21 -4.12
N GLN A 117 -1.33 -9.30 -3.67
CA GLN A 117 -1.07 -8.02 -3.08
C GLN A 117 -0.72 -8.37 -1.66
N VAL A 118 0.56 -8.68 -1.51
CA VAL A 118 1.21 -8.78 -0.21
C VAL A 118 0.86 -7.51 0.55
N SER A 119 0.34 -7.65 1.77
CA SER A 119 0.01 -6.49 2.63
C SER A 119 1.23 -5.60 2.83
N LEU A 120 1.04 -4.31 3.11
CA LEU A 120 2.15 -3.38 3.28
C LEU A 120 3.17 -3.88 4.32
N THR A 121 2.67 -4.43 5.42
CA THR A 121 3.47 -4.96 6.51
C THR A 121 4.32 -6.15 6.07
N GLU A 122 3.73 -7.07 5.30
CA GLU A 122 4.45 -8.24 4.81
C GLU A 122 5.48 -7.85 3.73
N LEU A 123 5.15 -6.89 2.87
CA LEU A 123 6.09 -6.34 1.90
C LEU A 123 7.31 -5.71 2.59
N CYS A 124 7.08 -4.91 3.63
CA CYS A 124 8.15 -4.32 4.43
C CYS A 124 8.99 -5.38 5.13
N ARG A 125 8.36 -6.44 5.68
CA ARG A 125 9.07 -7.56 6.32
C ARG A 125 10.02 -8.23 5.34
N GLN A 126 9.55 -8.61 4.15
CA GLN A 126 10.37 -9.24 3.12
C GLN A 126 11.52 -8.34 2.66
N TYR A 127 11.25 -7.04 2.46
CA TYR A 127 12.29 -6.08 2.11
C TYR A 127 13.35 -5.94 3.21
N PHE A 128 12.95 -5.92 4.49
CA PHE A 128 13.90 -5.81 5.59
C PHE A 128 14.74 -7.08 5.74
N GLU A 129 14.16 -8.28 5.60
CA GLU A 129 14.93 -9.54 5.56
C GLU A 129 15.97 -9.53 4.43
N TYR A 130 15.57 -9.10 3.23
CA TYR A 130 16.49 -8.95 2.09
C TYR A 130 17.65 -7.97 2.37
N ARG A 131 17.41 -6.93 3.19
CA ARG A 131 18.40 -5.90 3.51
C ARG A 131 19.22 -6.19 4.75
N LYS A 132 18.85 -7.16 5.59
CA LYS A 132 19.57 -7.51 6.82
C LYS A 132 21.05 -7.90 6.58
N PRO A 133 21.41 -8.67 5.54
CA PRO A 133 22.80 -9.02 5.28
C PRO A 133 23.67 -7.77 5.12
N GLY A 134 24.72 -7.64 5.94
CA GLY A 134 25.63 -6.49 5.90
C GLY A 134 25.15 -5.23 6.64
N LYS A 135 24.08 -5.30 7.43
CA LYS A 135 23.65 -4.19 8.31
C LYS A 135 24.04 -4.45 9.76
N SER A 136 24.38 -3.36 10.47
CA SER A 136 24.69 -3.45 11.89
C SER A 136 23.45 -3.83 12.71
N PRO A 137 23.59 -4.54 13.83
CA PRO A 137 22.45 -4.89 14.71
C PRO A 137 21.68 -3.65 15.17
N LYS A 138 22.38 -2.54 15.42
CA LYS A 138 21.76 -1.26 15.76
C LYS A 138 20.86 -0.76 14.65
N THR A 139 21.32 -0.78 13.39
CA THR A 139 20.52 -0.36 12.24
C THR A 139 19.25 -1.20 12.11
N ILE A 140 19.37 -2.53 12.27
CA ILE A 140 18.23 -3.43 12.20
C ILE A 140 17.20 -3.05 13.27
N HIS A 141 17.62 -2.95 14.53
CA HIS A 141 16.74 -2.64 15.65
C HIS A 141 16.13 -1.23 15.59
N THR A 142 16.92 -0.21 15.27
CA THR A 142 16.47 1.19 15.32
C THR A 142 15.73 1.64 14.07
N VAL A 143 15.90 0.95 12.94
CA VAL A 143 15.28 1.34 11.66
C VAL A 143 14.24 0.33 11.23
N TYR A 144 14.58 -0.94 11.10
CA TYR A 144 13.69 -1.97 10.55
C TYR A 144 12.65 -2.41 11.58
N ASP A 145 13.10 -2.86 12.76
CA ASP A 145 12.19 -3.31 13.81
C ASP A 145 11.35 -2.15 14.37
N ALA A 146 11.90 -0.94 14.36
CA ALA A 146 11.15 0.27 14.71
C ALA A 146 10.03 0.57 13.71
N ALA A 147 10.30 0.48 12.41
CA ALA A 147 9.29 0.68 11.37
C ALA A 147 8.19 -0.39 11.42
N LEU A 148 8.54 -1.66 11.61
CA LEU A 148 7.56 -2.75 11.76
C LEU A 148 6.65 -2.55 12.97
N ARG A 149 7.20 -2.18 14.14
CA ARG A 149 6.41 -1.87 15.34
C ARG A 149 5.46 -0.69 15.17
N ILE A 150 5.77 0.25 14.27
CA ILE A 150 4.86 1.36 13.95
C ILE A 150 3.76 0.88 13.01
N LEU A 151 4.12 0.09 11.98
CA LEU A 151 3.16 -0.51 11.04
C LEU A 151 2.09 -1.35 11.76
N GLU A 152 2.49 -2.14 12.76
CA GLU A 152 1.57 -2.97 13.57
C GLU A 152 0.57 -2.17 14.40
N LYS A 153 0.81 -0.87 14.63
CA LYS A 153 -0.12 0.00 15.37
C LYS A 153 -1.15 0.67 14.47
N CYS A 154 -0.95 0.63 13.15
CA CYS A 154 -1.86 1.22 12.19
C CYS A 154 -2.92 0.17 11.77
N PRO A 155 -4.23 0.45 11.93
CA PRO A 155 -5.28 -0.48 11.56
C PRO A 155 -5.51 -0.59 10.05
N THR A 156 -5.20 0.46 9.28
CA THR A 156 -5.41 0.48 7.83
C THR A 156 -4.20 -0.11 7.10
N ASP A 157 -4.42 -0.93 6.08
CA ASP A 157 -3.34 -1.31 5.15
C ASP A 157 -3.03 -0.10 4.25
N GLY A 158 -1.83 0.44 4.36
CA GLY A 158 -1.42 1.60 3.59
C GLY A 158 -1.32 1.37 2.08
N LEU A 159 -1.37 0.13 1.59
CA LEU A 159 -1.52 -0.12 0.15
C LEU A 159 -2.96 0.08 -0.36
N GLU A 160 -3.96 0.01 0.52
CA GLU A 160 -5.37 0.27 0.18
C GLU A 160 -5.69 1.77 0.24
N ASP A 161 -5.35 2.42 1.35
CA ASP A 161 -5.55 3.86 1.54
C ASP A 161 -4.27 4.54 2.07
N PRO A 162 -3.39 5.01 1.16
CA PRO A 162 -2.11 5.60 1.52
C PRO A 162 -2.23 6.90 2.31
N LEU A 163 -3.26 7.71 2.03
CA LEU A 163 -3.45 9.01 2.67
C LEU A 163 -3.96 8.85 4.10
N LYS A 164 -4.96 7.99 4.30
CA LYS A 164 -5.46 7.66 5.63
C LYS A 164 -4.37 7.03 6.49
N PHE A 165 -3.60 6.09 5.92
CA PHE A 165 -2.47 5.47 6.62
C PHE A 165 -1.42 6.50 7.07
N ARG A 166 -1.10 7.49 6.23
CA ARG A 166 -0.20 8.60 6.63
C ARG A 166 -0.76 9.39 7.81
N MET A 167 -2.06 9.70 7.80
CA MET A 167 -2.69 10.41 8.92
C MET A 167 -2.62 9.59 10.21
N GLU A 168 -2.84 8.28 10.13
CA GLU A 168 -2.71 7.36 11.27
C GLU A 168 -1.26 7.32 11.80
N LEU A 169 -0.25 7.28 10.93
CA LEU A 169 1.16 7.34 11.33
C LEU A 169 1.48 8.60 12.15
N MET A 170 0.94 9.75 11.76
CA MET A 170 1.14 11.02 12.46
C MET A 170 0.49 11.05 13.84
N GLN A 171 -0.55 10.25 14.09
CA GLN A 171 -1.17 10.12 15.42
C GLN A 171 -0.38 9.17 16.34
N VAL A 172 0.33 8.19 15.76
CA VAL A 172 1.03 7.15 16.52
C VAL A 172 2.44 7.57 16.96
N THR A 173 3.12 8.40 16.17
CA THR A 173 4.55 8.70 16.40
C THR A 173 4.93 10.13 16.07
N THR A 174 6.19 10.49 16.30
CA THR A 174 6.70 11.85 16.04
C THR A 174 6.93 12.08 14.55
N GLU A 175 6.91 13.34 14.13
CA GLU A 175 7.10 13.73 12.72
C GLU A 175 8.37 13.15 12.08
N ASP A 176 9.51 13.21 12.78
CA ASP A 176 10.77 12.63 12.29
C ASP A 176 10.72 11.09 12.20
N SER A 177 9.95 10.44 13.08
CA SER A 177 9.71 8.99 13.04
C SER A 177 8.80 8.62 11.87
N VAL A 178 7.73 9.40 11.61
CA VAL A 178 6.87 9.26 10.42
C VAL A 178 7.70 9.38 9.15
N ARG A 179 8.51 10.43 9.04
CA ARG A 179 9.40 10.67 7.90
C ARG A 179 10.34 9.49 7.64
N ARG A 180 11.02 8.98 8.68
CA ARG A 180 11.92 7.82 8.55
C ARG A 180 11.17 6.55 8.14
N THR A 181 9.98 6.34 8.70
CA THR A 181 9.14 5.17 8.42
C THR A 181 8.63 5.21 6.98
N LEU A 182 8.07 6.33 6.52
CA LEU A 182 7.64 6.54 5.14
C LEU A 182 8.79 6.38 4.15
N MET A 183 10.00 6.82 4.50
CA MET A 183 11.19 6.60 3.68
C MET A 183 11.52 5.10 3.52
N GLN A 184 11.37 4.30 4.57
CA GLN A 184 11.56 2.84 4.48
C GLN A 184 10.44 2.17 3.70
N ILE A 185 9.19 2.57 3.92
CA ILE A 185 8.02 2.04 3.21
C ILE A 185 8.13 2.33 1.71
N SER A 186 8.49 3.55 1.34
CA SER A 186 8.71 3.94 -0.06
C SER A 186 9.81 3.09 -0.70
N ALA A 187 10.90 2.82 0.02
CA ALA A 187 11.96 1.92 -0.46
C ALA A 187 11.48 0.46 -0.58
N ALA A 188 10.67 -0.02 0.36
CA ALA A 188 10.06 -1.35 0.32
C ALA A 188 9.12 -1.50 -0.88
N CYS A 189 8.31 -0.47 -1.19
CA CYS A 189 7.45 -0.44 -2.36
C CYS A 189 8.26 -0.43 -3.67
N LYS A 190 9.33 0.35 -3.77
CA LYS A 190 10.24 0.31 -4.94
C LYS A 190 10.87 -1.06 -5.14
N TRP A 191 11.27 -1.71 -4.04
CA TRP A 191 11.77 -3.08 -4.07
C TRP A 191 10.66 -4.06 -4.50
N GLY A 192 9.45 -3.92 -3.95
CA GLY A 192 8.28 -4.71 -4.32
C GLY A 192 7.95 -4.61 -5.82
N MET A 193 8.00 -3.40 -6.39
CA MET A 193 7.81 -3.19 -7.83
C MET A 193 8.85 -3.95 -8.66
N LYS A 194 10.13 -3.87 -8.26
CA LYS A 194 11.22 -4.60 -8.93
C LYS A 194 11.03 -6.12 -8.89
N HIS A 195 10.47 -6.63 -7.80
CA HIS A 195 10.20 -8.05 -7.59
C HIS A 195 8.77 -8.48 -7.97
N LYS A 196 7.98 -7.60 -8.58
CA LYS A 196 6.58 -7.82 -9.00
C LYS A 196 5.64 -8.22 -7.85
N LEU A 197 5.92 -7.75 -6.63
CA LEU A 197 5.09 -7.97 -5.43
C LEU A 197 4.06 -6.85 -5.23
N CYS A 198 4.31 -5.65 -5.77
CA CYS A 198 3.34 -4.57 -5.81
C CYS A 198 3.34 -3.90 -7.19
N SER A 199 2.20 -3.31 -7.57
CA SER A 199 2.04 -2.66 -8.87
C SER A 199 2.66 -1.27 -8.89
N GLU A 200 2.46 -0.49 -7.83
CA GLU A 200 2.83 0.92 -7.75
C GLU A 200 3.36 1.28 -6.35
N ASN A 201 4.04 2.42 -6.23
CA ASN A 201 4.51 2.97 -4.96
C ASN A 201 3.73 4.24 -4.61
N PRO A 202 2.65 4.12 -3.81
CA PRO A 202 1.88 5.30 -3.41
C PRO A 202 2.62 6.20 -2.44
N PHE A 203 3.70 5.73 -1.82
CA PHE A 203 4.50 6.47 -0.83
C PHE A 203 5.72 7.16 -1.43
N ASP A 204 5.84 7.22 -2.77
CA ASP A 204 6.98 7.89 -3.38
C ASP A 204 6.96 9.39 -3.07
N GLY A 205 8.09 9.92 -2.62
CA GLY A 205 8.23 11.33 -2.28
C GLY A 205 7.52 11.82 -1.02
N MET A 206 6.55 11.10 -0.43
CA MET A 206 5.79 11.57 0.75
C MET A 206 6.67 11.95 1.94
N TYR A 207 7.77 11.23 2.16
CA TYR A 207 8.71 11.54 3.25
C TYR A 207 9.49 12.85 3.04
N LYS A 208 9.50 13.42 1.83
CA LYS A 208 10.19 14.68 1.54
C LYS A 208 9.40 15.91 1.98
N GLU A 209 8.11 15.74 2.27
CA GLU A 209 7.23 16.81 2.77
C GLU A 209 7.52 17.17 4.23
N PHE A 210 8.24 16.31 4.96
CA PHE A 210 8.58 16.51 6.35
C PHE A 210 9.95 17.14 6.51
N GLU A 211 10.09 18.06 7.46
CA GLU A 211 11.38 18.68 7.73
C GLU A 211 12.38 17.69 8.31
N ILE A 212 13.63 17.76 7.82
CA ILE A 212 14.72 16.99 8.41
C ILE A 212 15.14 17.71 9.69
N SER A 213 14.96 17.04 10.84
CA SER A 213 15.46 17.52 12.12
C SER A 213 16.95 17.86 12.00
N LYS A 214 17.28 19.13 12.23
CA LYS A 214 18.66 19.61 12.20
C LYS A 214 19.34 19.16 13.50
N SER A 215 20.49 18.49 13.36
CA SER A 215 21.32 18.20 14.54
C SER A 215 21.72 19.52 15.20
N PRO A 216 21.71 19.59 16.55
CA PRO A 216 22.19 20.77 17.25
C PRO A 216 23.64 21.06 16.84
N PRO A 217 24.07 22.33 16.92
CA PRO A 217 25.47 22.65 16.65
C PRO A 217 26.39 21.91 17.63
N PRO A 218 27.64 21.61 17.24
CA PRO A 218 28.63 21.10 18.17
C PRO A 218 28.81 22.05 19.35
N VAL A 219 28.94 21.48 20.56
CA VAL A 219 29.16 22.25 21.80
C VAL A 219 30.42 21.71 22.45
N ALA A 220 31.48 22.52 22.44
CA ALA A 220 32.72 22.25 23.16
C ALA A 220 32.59 22.65 24.63
N PHE A 221 33.28 21.93 25.51
CA PHE A 221 33.46 22.33 26.90
C PHE A 221 34.35 23.57 26.98
N SER A 222 34.05 24.46 27.93
CA SER A 222 35.00 25.49 28.35
C SER A 222 36.22 24.86 29.02
N VAL A 223 37.28 25.65 29.20
CA VAL A 223 38.50 25.21 29.91
C VAL A 223 38.15 24.83 31.36
N GLU A 224 37.33 25.65 32.02
CA GLU A 224 36.90 25.45 33.41
C GLU A 224 35.98 24.23 33.54
N GLU A 225 35.09 24.00 32.57
CA GLU A 225 34.25 22.80 32.53
C GLU A 225 35.07 21.54 32.34
N ARG A 226 36.01 21.55 31.39
CA ARG A 226 36.92 20.42 31.14
C ARG A 226 37.74 20.10 32.40
N ASP A 227 38.30 21.12 33.05
CA ASP A 227 39.16 20.92 34.21
C ASP A 227 38.37 20.41 35.43
N ARG A 228 37.12 20.88 35.61
CA ARG A 228 36.18 20.31 36.60
C ARG A 228 35.85 18.85 36.29
N ILE A 229 35.60 18.51 35.03
CA ILE A 229 35.35 17.11 34.63
C ILE A 229 36.57 16.23 34.94
N ILE A 230 37.78 16.69 34.61
CA ILE A 230 39.02 15.95 34.90
C ILE A 230 39.22 15.78 36.41
N ALA A 231 38.97 16.83 37.21
CA ALA A 231 39.06 16.75 38.67
C ALA A 231 38.04 15.75 39.25
N ALA A 232 36.78 15.79 38.78
CA ALA A 232 35.75 14.84 39.17
C ALA A 232 36.13 13.39 38.81
N PHE A 233 36.74 13.16 37.65
CA PHE A 233 37.24 11.84 37.27
C PHE A 233 38.39 11.34 38.15
N LYS A 234 39.25 12.23 38.65
CA LYS A 234 40.34 11.85 39.56
C LYS A 234 39.82 11.45 40.94
N ASP A 235 38.73 12.06 41.40
CA ASP A 235 38.11 11.77 42.70
C ASP A 235 37.09 10.61 42.65
N HIS A 236 36.61 10.26 41.45
CA HIS A 236 35.62 9.19 41.27
C HIS A 236 36.19 7.82 41.67
N LYS A 237 35.68 7.26 42.78
CA LYS A 237 35.98 5.90 43.23
C LYS A 237 35.10 4.92 42.45
N GLY A 238 35.62 4.50 41.30
CA GLY A 238 34.92 3.76 40.26
C GLY A 238 34.03 2.62 40.73
N ASN A 239 32.73 2.75 40.46
CA ASN A 239 31.82 1.62 40.28
C ASN A 239 31.42 1.54 38.81
N TRP A 240 32.35 1.08 37.95
CA TRP A 240 32.07 0.87 36.54
C TRP A 240 31.25 -0.42 36.36
N ASN A 241 29.93 -0.29 36.22
CA ASN A 241 28.99 -1.41 36.03
C ASN A 241 28.76 -1.78 34.55
N GLY A 242 29.68 -1.42 33.65
CA GLY A 242 29.57 -1.71 32.21
C GLY A 242 28.49 -0.92 31.46
N ARG A 243 27.73 -0.03 32.12
CA ARG A 243 26.75 0.85 31.47
C ARG A 243 27.11 2.31 31.77
N THR A 244 27.76 2.98 30.81
CA THR A 244 27.95 4.44 30.72
C THR A 244 28.23 5.17 32.04
N LEU A 245 29.41 5.76 32.19
CA LEU A 245 29.63 6.81 33.19
C LEU A 245 28.50 7.83 33.10
N ARG A 246 27.63 7.86 34.12
CA ARG A 246 26.57 8.84 34.19
C ARG A 246 27.25 10.15 34.55
N PHE A 247 27.44 11.03 33.57
CA PHE A 247 27.80 12.43 33.79
C PHE A 247 26.84 13.15 34.77
N LYS A 248 25.69 12.53 35.12
CA LYS A 248 24.80 12.96 36.18
C LYS A 248 25.38 12.86 37.60
N GLU A 249 26.42 12.06 37.82
CA GLU A 249 27.03 11.87 39.15
C GLU A 249 28.05 12.98 39.50
N VAL A 250 28.28 13.93 38.59
CA VAL A 250 28.94 15.21 38.91
C VAL A 250 27.85 16.13 39.47
N GLU A 251 27.52 15.99 40.75
CA GLU A 251 26.57 16.86 41.47
C GLU A 251 26.99 18.35 41.37
N ASN A 252 26.01 19.24 41.24
CA ASN A 252 26.09 20.72 41.09
C ASN A 252 26.18 21.32 39.67
N TRP A 253 25.50 20.75 38.69
CA TRP A 253 25.09 21.52 37.51
C TRP A 253 23.75 22.20 37.80
N HIS A 254 23.75 23.53 38.00
CA HIS A 254 22.54 24.31 38.34
C HIS A 254 21.54 24.51 37.19
N GLU A 255 21.85 24.02 35.98
CA GLU A 255 20.87 23.77 34.93
C GLU A 255 21.26 22.48 34.20
N PRO A 256 20.32 21.65 33.72
CA PRO A 256 20.64 20.40 33.02
C PRO A 256 21.18 20.71 31.63
N ILE A 257 22.42 21.19 31.54
CA ILE A 257 23.16 21.20 30.29
C ILE A 257 23.37 19.73 29.94
N LYS A 258 22.66 19.26 28.93
CA LYS A 258 22.69 17.88 28.44
C LYS A 258 24.01 17.60 27.70
N MET A 259 25.13 17.81 28.39
CA MET A 259 26.45 17.45 27.90
C MET A 259 26.63 15.94 28.00
N THR A 260 27.11 15.37 26.92
CA THR A 260 27.32 13.94 26.73
C THR A 260 28.81 13.68 26.53
N PRO A 261 29.29 12.43 26.66
CA PRO A 261 30.67 12.10 26.30
C PRO A 261 31.05 12.53 24.87
N TYR A 262 30.07 12.71 23.97
CA TYR A 262 30.30 13.20 22.61
C TYR A 262 30.85 14.63 22.57
N ASN A 263 30.52 15.45 23.57
CA ASN A 263 31.04 16.81 23.68
C ASN A 263 32.56 16.85 23.93
N CYS A 264 33.16 15.77 24.48
CA CYS A 264 34.62 15.66 24.57
C CYS A 264 35.27 15.66 23.16
N ARG A 265 34.62 14.99 22.19
CA ARG A 265 35.06 14.98 20.79
C ARG A 265 34.91 16.36 20.16
N ASP A 266 33.79 17.04 20.43
CA ASP A 266 33.58 18.41 19.94
C ASP A 266 34.63 19.38 20.50
N THR A 267 34.97 19.21 21.78
CA THR A 267 36.02 19.97 22.48
C THR A 267 37.39 19.74 21.85
N PHE A 268 37.76 18.47 21.62
CA PHE A 268 39.02 18.13 20.96
C PHE A 268 39.14 18.79 19.58
N ILE A 269 38.14 18.63 18.71
CA ILE A 269 38.14 19.24 17.37
C ILE A 269 38.29 20.76 17.46
N THR A 270 37.57 21.39 18.39
CA THR A 270 37.56 22.84 18.58
C THR A 270 38.93 23.37 18.99
N LEU A 271 39.61 22.69 19.92
CA LEU A 271 40.95 23.06 20.40
C LEU A 271 42.03 22.86 19.33
N GLN A 272 42.00 21.74 18.61
CA GLN A 272 42.99 21.52 17.54
C GLN A 272 42.83 22.54 16.40
N ALA A 273 41.60 22.92 16.09
CA ALA A 273 41.32 23.99 15.14
C ALA A 273 41.84 25.37 15.62
N GLU A 274 41.70 25.68 16.90
CA GLU A 274 42.26 26.91 17.52
C GLU A 274 43.79 26.96 17.47
N GLN A 275 44.44 25.80 17.54
CA GLN A 275 45.89 25.68 17.39
C GLN A 275 46.35 25.81 15.91
N GLY A 276 45.44 26.09 14.98
CA GLY A 276 45.76 26.25 13.56
C GLY A 276 46.05 24.96 12.82
N ILE A 277 45.67 23.81 13.38
CA ILE A 277 45.88 22.51 12.72
C ILE A 277 44.90 22.36 11.55
N GLY A 278 45.42 21.87 10.42
CA GLY A 278 44.65 21.64 9.20
C GLY A 278 43.44 20.71 9.42
N THR A 279 42.33 21.03 8.75
CA THR A 279 41.06 20.30 8.84
C THR A 279 41.16 18.86 8.37
N ASP A 280 42.03 18.61 7.40
CA ASP A 280 42.40 17.30 6.86
C ASP A 280 43.09 16.41 7.92
N VAL A 281 43.97 17.00 8.72
CA VAL A 281 44.67 16.31 9.82
C VAL A 281 43.68 15.97 10.93
N ILE A 282 42.89 16.96 11.37
CA ILE A 282 41.87 16.75 12.42
C ILE A 282 40.86 15.69 11.99
N ALA A 283 40.39 15.76 10.74
CA ALA A 283 39.47 14.79 10.15
C ALA A 283 40.00 13.35 10.22
N ARG A 284 41.30 13.16 9.97
CA ARG A 284 41.98 11.87 10.09
C ARG A 284 42.01 11.37 11.53
N TRP A 285 42.30 12.23 12.51
CA TRP A 285 42.35 11.85 13.92
C TRP A 285 41.00 11.42 14.48
N VAL A 286 39.92 12.10 14.08
CA VAL A 286 38.59 11.80 14.62
C VAL A 286 37.79 10.82 13.75
N GLY A 287 38.29 10.45 12.57
CA GLY A 287 37.58 9.60 11.62
C GLY A 287 36.32 10.28 11.06
N ASN A 288 36.47 11.49 10.53
CA ASN A 288 35.40 12.22 9.85
C ASN A 288 35.93 12.83 8.54
N SER A 289 35.08 13.45 7.73
CA SER A 289 35.51 14.19 6.53
C SER A 289 35.86 15.64 6.86
N ALA A 290 36.90 16.18 6.21
CA ALA A 290 37.33 17.57 6.37
C ALA A 290 36.18 18.56 6.08
N ALA A 291 35.40 18.32 5.03
CA ALA A 291 34.23 19.13 4.69
C ALA A 291 33.19 19.20 5.83
N ILE A 292 32.97 18.11 6.56
CA ILE A 292 32.06 18.12 7.72
C ILE A 292 32.69 18.89 8.88
N ILE A 293 34.00 18.76 9.11
CA ILE A 293 34.69 19.52 10.16
C ILE A 293 34.60 21.03 9.88
N GLU A 294 34.87 21.45 8.65
CA GLU A 294 34.76 22.85 8.24
C GLU A 294 33.36 23.41 8.45
N LYS A 295 32.36 22.71 7.90
CA LYS A 295 30.96 23.10 7.97
C LYS A 295 30.42 23.20 9.40
N LYS A 296 30.85 22.29 10.29
CA LYS A 296 30.27 22.16 11.63
C LYS A 296 31.02 22.93 12.71
N TYR A 297 32.34 23.06 12.58
CA TYR A 297 33.20 23.60 13.65
C TYR A 297 33.89 24.92 13.26
N LEU A 298 34.18 25.15 11.98
CA LEU A 298 34.96 26.33 11.56
C LEU A 298 34.11 27.46 10.98
N ASP A 299 33.05 27.15 10.24
CA ASP A 299 32.18 28.19 9.67
C ASP A 299 31.59 29.10 10.74
N LYS A 300 31.26 28.54 11.92
CA LYS A 300 30.86 29.33 13.10
C LYS A 300 31.96 30.29 13.56
N LYS A 301 33.20 29.81 13.71
CA LYS A 301 34.33 30.65 14.15
C LYS A 301 34.66 31.74 13.14
N LYS A 302 34.61 31.43 11.83
CA LYS A 302 34.77 32.42 10.75
C LYS A 302 33.70 33.51 10.81
N LEU A 303 32.45 33.15 11.08
CA LEU A 303 31.35 34.11 11.24
C LEU A 303 31.49 34.97 12.51
N ASP A 304 32.00 34.42 13.61
CA ASP A 304 32.23 35.17 14.85
C ASP A 304 33.35 36.22 14.69
N HIS A 305 34.36 35.96 13.84
CA HIS A 305 35.40 36.94 13.49
C HIS A 305 34.94 38.06 12.53
N LEU A 306 33.78 37.89 11.87
CA LEU A 306 33.21 38.84 10.92
C LEU A 306 32.11 39.75 11.52
N LYS A 307 31.69 39.50 12.77
CA LYS A 307 30.78 40.42 13.46
C LYS A 307 31.52 41.75 13.72
N PRO A 308 30.92 42.90 13.40
CA PRO A 308 31.50 44.20 13.76
C PRO A 308 31.78 44.18 15.26
N ARG A 309 33.03 44.45 15.66
CA ARG A 309 33.30 44.77 17.06
C ARG A 309 32.60 46.09 17.31
N ASP A 310 31.71 46.12 18.29
CA ASP A 310 31.03 47.34 18.69
C ASP A 310 32.09 48.45 18.89
N ILE A 311 31.95 49.53 18.11
CA ILE A 311 32.78 50.74 18.18
C ILE A 311 32.31 51.58 19.37
#